data_AF-A0A973EYG8-F1
#
_entry.id   AF-A0A973EYG8-F1
#
_cell.length_a   1.000
_cell.length_b   1.000
_cell.length_c   1.000
_cell.angle_alpha   90.00
_cell.angle_beta   90.00
_cell.angle_gamma   90.00
#
_symmetry.space_group_name_H-M   'P 1'
#
loop_
_entity.id
_entity.type
_entity.pdbx_description
1 polymer ?
#
loop_
_entity_poly.entity_id
_entity_poly.type
_entity_poly.pdbx_seq_one_letter_code
_entity_poly.pdbx_strand_id
1 'polypeptide(L)' 'MRSGKESSNGKMLYSVCKTVNPRTYLVSSPSEIDKSWFVNVNSVGICGATSTPRWLMKDVHNYLSNL' A
#
# COMPACT_ATOMS: atom_id res chain seq x y z
N MET A 1 9.04 1.30 -20.61
CA MET A 1 9.83 2.23 -19.77
C MET A 1 9.70 1.82 -18.31
N ARG A 2 10.82 1.54 -17.65
CA ARG A 2 10.91 0.96 -16.30
C ARG A 2 10.49 1.98 -15.23
N SER A 3 9.33 1.81 -14.59
CA SER A 3 8.96 2.52 -13.36
C SER A 3 9.50 1.75 -12.15
N GLY A 4 10.80 1.86 -11.91
CA GLY A 4 11.43 1.35 -10.70
C GLY A 4 11.49 2.45 -9.64
N LYS A 5 10.86 2.22 -8.48
CA LYS A 5 11.14 2.84 -7.16
C LYS A 5 11.17 4.37 -6.99
N GLU A 6 11.01 5.16 -8.04
CA GLU A 6 11.17 6.63 -8.06
C GLU A 6 9.91 7.35 -8.59
N SER A 7 8.71 6.81 -8.34
CA SER A 7 7.49 7.58 -8.61
C SER A 7 7.35 8.65 -7.53
N SER A 8 7.72 9.89 -7.85
CA SER A 8 7.52 11.07 -6.98
C SER A 8 6.08 11.17 -6.48
N ASN A 9 5.11 10.78 -7.32
CA ASN A 9 3.69 10.78 -6.98
C ASN A 9 3.36 9.75 -5.90
N GLY A 10 3.95 8.55 -5.95
CA GLY A 10 3.76 7.52 -4.92
C GLY A 10 4.36 7.93 -3.57
N LYS A 11 5.57 8.53 -3.58
CA LYS A 11 6.22 9.03 -2.36
C LYS A 11 5.44 10.20 -1.74
N MET A 12 4.95 11.13 -2.56
CA MET A 12 4.14 12.26 -2.09
C MET A 12 2.83 11.80 -1.47
N LEU A 13 2.08 10.93 -2.16
CA LEU A 13 0.84 10.36 -1.63
C LEU A 13 1.07 9.63 -0.30
N TYR A 14 2.12 8.80 -0.24
CA TYR A 14 2.51 8.13 0.99
C TYR A 14 2.81 9.13 2.11
N SER A 15 3.59 10.18 1.83
CA SER A 15 3.94 11.18 2.85
C SER A 15 2.70 11.90 3.39
N VAL A 16 1.75 12.27 2.54
CA VAL A 16 0.48 12.91 2.96
C VAL A 16 -0.38 11.93 3.76
N CYS A 17 -0.49 10.68 3.33
CA CYS A 17 -1.25 9.68 4.10
C CYS A 17 -0.60 9.39 5.45
N LYS A 18 0.74 9.40 5.52
CA LYS A 18 1.51 9.14 6.75
C LYS A 18 1.34 10.25 7.79
N THR A 19 1.18 11.51 7.37
CA THR A 19 0.92 12.62 8.30
C THR A 19 -0.47 12.52 8.93
N VAL A 20 -1.45 11.98 8.21
CA VAL A 20 -2.82 11.76 8.72
C VAL A 20 -2.92 10.47 9.53
N ASN A 21 -2.30 9.38 9.06
CA ASN A 21 -2.29 8.09 9.70
C ASN A 21 -0.85 7.55 9.79
N PRO A 22 -0.23 7.55 10.99
CA PRO A 22 1.10 6.99 11.20
C PRO A 22 1.21 5.50 10.85
N ARG A 23 0.09 4.74 10.83
CA ARG A 23 0.03 3.34 10.37
C ARG A 23 -0.19 3.22 8.85
N THR A 24 0.39 4.15 8.09
CA THR A 24 0.49 4.07 6.63
C THR A 24 1.82 3.41 6.26
N TYR A 25 1.78 2.44 5.33
CA TYR A 25 2.94 1.70 4.86
C TYR A 25 2.98 1.73 3.33
N LEU A 26 4.17 1.90 2.76
CA LEU A 26 4.37 1.82 1.32
C LEU A 26 4.78 0.38 0.98
N VAL A 27 3.95 -0.32 0.21
CA VAL A 27 4.21 -1.69 -0.25
C VAL A 27 4.28 -1.72 -1.76
N SER A 28 5.29 -2.40 -2.31
CA SER A 28 5.39 -2.62 -3.77
C SER A 28 4.90 -4.01 -4.19
N SER A 29 4.76 -4.92 -3.23
CA SER A 29 4.37 -6.32 -3.43
C SER A 29 3.56 -6.82 -2.22
N PRO A 30 2.63 -7.79 -2.39
CA PRO A 30 1.90 -8.38 -1.26
C PRO A 30 2.80 -9.02 -0.19
N SER A 31 3.96 -9.53 -0.59
CA SER A 31 4.94 -10.13 0.33
C SER A 31 5.60 -9.13 1.29
N GLU A 32 5.49 -7.83 1.04
CA GLU A 32 5.99 -6.78 1.94
C GLU A 32 4.98 -6.43 3.04
N ILE A 33 3.77 -7.00 2.99
CA ILE A 33 2.72 -6.77 3.98
C ILE A 33 3.02 -7.59 5.23
N ASP A 34 3.20 -6.90 6.36
CA ASP A 34 3.42 -7.55 7.65
C ASP A 34 2.09 -7.72 8.40
N LYS A 35 1.82 -8.95 8.86
CA LYS A 35 0.59 -9.26 9.60
C LYS A 35 0.48 -8.48 10.92
N SER A 36 1.62 -8.11 11.52
CA SER A 36 1.65 -7.32 12.75
C SER A 36 1.02 -5.94 12.60
N TRP A 37 0.95 -5.40 11.38
CA TRP A 37 0.32 -4.10 11.11
C TRP A 37 -1.20 -4.10 11.35
N PHE A 38 -1.83 -5.28 11.32
CA PHE A 38 -3.27 -5.44 11.46
C PHE A 38 -3.71 -5.85 12.87
N VAL A 39 -2.77 -5.96 13.82
CA VAL A 39 -3.11 -6.25 15.22
C VAL A 39 -3.90 -5.08 15.80
N ASN A 40 -5.08 -5.37 16.37
CA ASN A 40 -6.03 -4.36 16.88
C ASN A 40 -6.47 -3.34 15.82
N VAL A 41 -6.69 -3.77 14.57
CA VAL A 41 -7.23 -2.96 13.49
C VAL A 41 -8.56 -3.53 13.02
N ASN A 42 -9.61 -2.70 12.99
CA ASN A 42 -10.94 -3.13 12.55
C ASN A 42 -11.17 -2.92 11.04
N SER A 43 -10.40 -2.04 10.40
CA SER A 43 -10.55 -1.68 8.99
C SER A 43 -9.23 -1.29 8.36
N VAL A 44 -8.99 -1.74 7.13
CA VAL A 44 -7.79 -1.44 6.34
C VAL A 44 -8.20 -0.77 5.04
N GLY A 45 -7.52 0.34 4.69
CA GLY A 45 -7.69 1.01 3.40
C GLY A 45 -6.51 0.73 2.47
N ILE A 46 -6.79 0.50 1.19
CA ILE A 46 -5.77 0.31 0.15
C ILE A 46 -5.86 1.50 -0.82
N CYS A 47 -4.75 2.18 -1.07
CA CYS A 47 -4.67 3.31 -2.00
C CYS A 47 -3.45 3.17 -2.92
N GLY A 48 -3.54 3.72 -4.13
CA GLY A 48 -2.48 3.65 -5.14
C GLY A 48 -2.28 4.97 -5.82
N ALA A 49 -1.04 5.19 -6.26
CA ALA A 49 -0.74 6.31 -7.13
C ALA A 49 -1.32 6.08 -8.52
N THR A 50 -1.39 7.14 -9.33
CA THR A 50 -1.85 7.10 -10.73
C THR A 50 -1.17 6.01 -11.57
N SER A 51 0.08 5.66 -11.25
CA SER A 51 0.88 4.65 -11.95
C SER A 51 0.74 3.22 -11.39
N THR A 52 -0.05 3.01 -10.33
CA THR A 52 -0.20 1.69 -9.71
C THR A 52 -1.19 0.84 -10.52
N PRO A 53 -0.78 -0.33 -11.04
CA PRO A 53 -1.65 -1.14 -11.88
C PRO A 53 -2.75 -1.82 -11.06
N ARG A 54 -3.93 -1.97 -11.66
CA ARG A 54 -5.12 -2.56 -11.00
C ARG A 54 -4.89 -4.01 -10.54
N TRP A 55 -4.07 -4.78 -11.26
CA TRP A 55 -3.79 -6.17 -10.87
C TRP A 55 -3.06 -6.23 -9.52
N LEU A 56 -2.13 -5.31 -9.25
CA LEU A 56 -1.40 -5.25 -7.98
C LEU A 56 -2.34 -4.91 -6.82
N MET A 57 -3.27 -3.99 -7.05
CA MET A 57 -4.33 -3.67 -6.09
C MET A 57 -5.19 -4.88 -5.73
N LYS A 58 -5.57 -5.66 -6.75
CA LYS A 58 -6.35 -6.89 -6.56
C LYS A 58 -5.57 -7.96 -5.81
N ASP A 59 -4.29 -8.10 -6.10
CA ASP A 59 -3.40 -9.04 -5.42
C ASP A 59 -3.27 -8.72 -3.92
N VAL A 60 -3.04 -7.44 -3.61
CA VAL A 60 -2.99 -6.94 -2.22
C VAL A 60 -4.33 -7.15 -1.51
N HIS A 61 -5.45 -6.83 -2.16
CA HIS A 61 -6.79 -7.07 -1.61
C HIS A 61 -7.02 -8.56 -1.30
N ASN A 62 -6.68 -9.44 -2.24
CA ASN A 62 -6.84 -10.89 -2.05
C ASN A 62 -5.95 -11.39 -0.91
N TYR A 63 -4.71 -10.92 -0.82
CA TYR A 63 -3.81 -11.27 0.27
C TYR A 63 -4.40 -10.88 1.63
N LEU A 64 -4.91 -9.65 1.75
CA LEU A 64 -5.54 -9.16 2.98
C LEU A 64 -6.85 -9.88 3.31
N SER A 65 -7.62 -10.30 2.31
CA SER A 65 -8.87 -11.06 2.52
C SER A 65 -8.62 -12.50 3.00
N ASN A 66 -7.41 -13.02 2.80
CA ASN A 66 -7.00 -14.35 3.25
C ASN A 66 -6.14 -14.32 4.53
N LEU A 67 -6.01 -13.15 5.16
CA LEU A 67 -5.21 -12.96 6.37
C LEU A 67 -6.03 -13.27 7.63
#